data_AF-A0A2G4DVH7-F1
#
_entry.id   AF-A0A2G4DVH7-F1
#
_cell.length_a   1.000
_cell.length_b   1.000
_cell.length_c   1.000
_cell.angle_alpha   90.00
_cell.angle_beta   90.00
_cell.angle_gamma   90.00
#
_symmetry.space_group_name_H-M   'P 1'
#
loop_
_entity.id
_entity.type
_entity.pdbx_description
1 polymer ?
#
loop_
_entity_poly.entity_id
_entity_poly.type
_entity_poly.pdbx_seq_one_letter_code
_entity_poly.pdbx_strand_id
1 'polypeptide(L)'
;MVEACPDMREMARSIAREVLLRQTGRDIEPDTVYWHRFHTAVSSPRSFNGWEHRDAPYQSMTLPQLVMHRFNPHDQDNADTLQMLSGFYAAGPDAEAFDERNEVRMLPAQVMTEFWSVDFKSRYQEKLKAFWRDFADDFRTMAKANFIASAFEDQQAGWLSEEDLRSVLRAANVEPSEAPSRQTLRTSAPASADAKVWTFDVIGYEASDVLRIVTAEGRQILYTPGEVQAFHAFATPEELHGWLLSQNNRPERQAVPWPGCALHLMGIRSSRSDQSTQSAPVGRPVQPFARRDPSSDVCRRRPGAAFQRRPAQTDVDRLSAVVLPAFRCAGGD
;
A
#
# COMPACT_ATOMS: atom_id res chain seq x y z
N MET A 1 1.52 8.12 -19.79
CA MET A 1 0.95 7.25 -18.73
C MET A 1 1.26 7.79 -17.34
N VAL A 2 2.53 8.09 -17.00
CA VAL A 2 2.89 8.69 -15.69
C VAL A 2 2.13 9.99 -15.40
N GLU A 3 2.06 10.89 -16.38
CA GLU A 3 1.31 12.17 -16.26
C GLU A 3 -0.22 11.99 -16.13
N ALA A 4 -0.76 10.84 -16.56
CA ALA A 4 -2.20 10.55 -16.47
C ALA A 4 -2.55 9.79 -15.18
N CYS A 5 -1.54 9.34 -14.42
CA CYS A 5 -1.74 8.66 -13.15
C CYS A 5 -2.37 9.63 -12.14
N PRO A 6 -3.45 9.24 -11.44
CA PRO A 6 -4.05 10.09 -10.42
C PRO A 6 -3.05 10.46 -9.32
N ASP A 7 -2.84 11.76 -9.12
CA ASP A 7 -2.01 12.27 -8.04
C ASP A 7 -2.87 12.71 -6.85
N MET A 8 -2.66 12.04 -5.70
CA MET A 8 -3.36 12.36 -4.45
C MET A 8 -3.05 13.77 -3.94
N ARG A 9 -1.80 14.23 -4.09
CA ARG A 9 -1.37 15.56 -3.64
C ARG A 9 -2.05 16.64 -4.47
N GLU A 10 -2.06 16.52 -5.80
CA GLU A 10 -2.74 17.48 -6.66
C GLU A 10 -4.27 17.48 -6.42
N MET A 11 -4.86 16.33 -6.11
CA MET A 11 -6.26 16.27 -5.71
C MET A 11 -6.52 16.99 -4.38
N ALA A 12 -5.64 16.81 -3.38
CA ALA A 12 -5.72 17.53 -2.12
C ALA A 12 -5.55 19.05 -2.32
N ARG A 13 -4.63 19.46 -3.20
CA ARG A 13 -4.43 20.86 -3.59
C ARG A 13 -5.65 21.46 -4.28
N SER A 14 -6.30 20.72 -5.19
CA SER A 14 -7.56 21.14 -5.83
C SER A 14 -8.66 21.37 -4.80
N ILE A 15 -8.84 20.44 -3.85
CA ILE A 15 -9.84 20.56 -2.79
C ILE A 15 -9.50 21.74 -1.87
N ALA A 16 -8.23 21.92 -1.51
CA ALA A 16 -7.79 23.06 -0.71
C ALA A 16 -8.09 24.39 -1.41
N ARG A 17 -7.90 24.48 -2.73
CA ARG A 17 -8.28 25.64 -3.54
C ARG A 17 -9.79 25.89 -3.53
N GLU A 18 -10.61 24.85 -3.68
CA GLU A 18 -12.08 24.93 -3.56
C GLU A 18 -12.51 25.45 -2.18
N VAL A 19 -11.84 25.03 -1.11
CA VAL A 19 -12.12 25.49 0.26
C VAL A 19 -11.70 26.96 0.43
N LEU A 20 -10.50 27.34 -0.03
CA LEU A 20 -10.03 28.73 0.01
C LEU A 20 -10.97 29.68 -0.73
N LEU A 21 -11.40 29.29 -1.93
CA LEU A 21 -12.32 30.10 -2.74
C LEU A 21 -13.67 30.27 -2.04
N ARG A 22 -14.23 29.20 -1.44
CA ARG A 22 -15.52 29.25 -0.74
C ARG A 22 -15.46 30.08 0.55
N GLN A 23 -14.37 29.97 1.31
CA GLN A 23 -14.25 30.62 2.62
C GLN A 23 -13.77 32.07 2.51
N THR A 24 -12.90 32.38 1.55
CA THR A 24 -12.27 33.71 1.43
C THR A 24 -12.74 34.52 0.22
N GLY A 25 -13.37 33.88 -0.77
CA GLY A 25 -13.73 34.51 -2.04
C GLY A 25 -12.51 34.79 -2.95
N ARG A 26 -11.32 34.28 -2.62
CA ARG A 26 -10.07 34.56 -3.33
C ARG A 26 -9.42 33.29 -3.86
N ASP A 27 -8.80 33.37 -5.04
CA ASP A 27 -7.93 32.32 -5.58
C ASP A 27 -6.53 32.49 -4.98
N ILE A 28 -6.30 31.84 -3.83
CA ILE A 28 -5.02 31.83 -3.10
C ILE A 28 -4.32 30.50 -3.42
N GLU A 29 -3.00 30.54 -3.64
CA GLU A 29 -2.21 29.32 -3.87
C GLU A 29 -2.18 28.45 -2.60
N PRO A 30 -2.77 27.23 -2.60
CA PRO A 30 -2.98 26.48 -1.35
C PRO A 30 -1.69 26.07 -0.61
N ASP A 31 -0.60 25.84 -1.34
CA ASP A 31 0.71 25.48 -0.74
C ASP A 31 1.36 26.66 0.00
N THR A 32 0.80 27.87 -0.11
CA THR A 32 1.26 29.07 0.62
C THR A 32 0.42 29.37 1.87
N VAL A 33 -0.62 28.57 2.13
CA VAL A 33 -1.47 28.71 3.31
C VAL A 33 -1.17 27.58 4.28
N TYR A 34 -0.85 27.96 5.51
CA TYR A 34 -0.51 27.05 6.58
C TYR A 34 -1.61 27.02 7.62
N TRP A 35 -1.89 25.83 8.14
CA TRP A 35 -2.59 25.65 9.39
C TRP A 35 -1.58 25.35 10.48
N HIS A 36 -1.63 26.15 11.53
CA HIS A 36 -0.71 26.08 12.66
C HIS A 36 -1.46 25.79 13.95
N ARG A 37 -0.83 25.01 14.83
CA ARG A 37 -1.36 24.66 16.14
C ARG A 37 -0.41 25.03 17.27
N PHE A 38 -0.98 25.55 18.35
CA PHE A 38 -0.24 26.19 19.44
C PHE A 38 -0.67 25.64 20.79
N HIS A 39 0.22 25.74 21.78
CA HIS A 39 -0.10 25.38 23.16
C HIS A 39 -0.86 26.49 23.90
N THR A 40 -0.67 27.74 23.48
CA THR A 40 -1.26 28.91 24.13
C THR A 40 -1.97 29.79 23.11
N ALA A 41 -2.86 30.65 23.59
CA ALA A 41 -3.59 31.63 22.80
C ALA A 41 -3.78 32.90 23.61
N VAL A 42 -3.68 34.05 22.95
CA VAL A 42 -3.92 35.37 23.55
C VAL A 42 -5.12 35.98 22.85
N SER A 43 -6.09 36.49 23.62
CA SER A 43 -7.27 37.13 23.02
C SER A 43 -6.87 38.41 22.28
N SER A 44 -7.34 38.56 21.04
CA SER A 44 -7.06 39.73 20.22
C SER A 44 -8.31 40.19 19.47
N PRO A 45 -8.82 41.41 19.73
CA PRO A 45 -10.00 41.93 19.05
C PRO A 45 -9.74 42.32 17.58
N ARG A 46 -8.48 42.26 17.12
CA ARG A 46 -8.09 42.60 15.74
C ARG A 46 -7.98 41.38 14.83
N SER A 47 -7.70 40.21 15.41
CA SER A 47 -7.64 38.94 14.69
C SER A 47 -9.03 38.47 14.26
N PHE A 48 -9.09 37.71 13.17
CA PHE A 48 -10.33 37.20 12.61
C PHE A 48 -11.01 36.14 13.49
N ASN A 49 -10.23 35.23 14.09
CA ASN A 49 -10.73 34.18 14.97
C ASN A 49 -10.84 34.61 16.44
N GLY A 50 -10.39 35.83 16.79
CA GLY A 50 -10.37 36.37 18.14
C GLY A 50 -9.12 36.00 18.97
N TRP A 51 -8.15 35.32 18.37
CA TRP A 51 -6.93 34.84 19.02
C TRP A 51 -5.67 35.17 18.21
N GLU A 52 -4.59 35.49 18.91
CA GLU A 52 -3.24 35.58 18.35
C GLU A 52 -2.30 34.63 19.09
N HIS A 53 -1.22 34.24 18.43
CA HIS A 53 -0.23 33.32 18.97
C HIS A 53 1.18 33.90 18.84
N ARG A 54 1.96 33.78 19.91
CA ARG A 54 3.35 34.27 20.00
C ARG A 54 4.37 33.14 20.15
N ASP A 55 3.90 31.93 20.40
CA ASP A 55 4.75 30.74 20.49
C ASP A 55 4.95 30.11 19.11
N ALA A 56 6.05 29.39 18.93
CA ALA A 56 6.25 28.57 17.76
C ALA A 56 5.17 27.46 17.71
N PRO A 57 4.60 27.17 16.52
CA PRO A 57 3.61 26.12 16.40
C PRO A 57 4.25 24.75 16.64
N TYR A 58 3.63 23.92 17.48
CA TYR A 58 4.09 22.54 17.67
C TYR A 58 3.64 21.61 16.54
N GLN A 59 2.69 22.07 15.71
CA GLN A 59 2.24 21.40 14.51
C GLN A 59 1.97 22.44 13.43
N SER A 60 2.52 22.21 12.24
CA SER A 60 2.36 23.08 11.06
C SER A 60 2.14 22.19 9.84
N MET A 61 1.12 22.49 9.05
CA MET A 61 0.82 21.82 7.80
C MET A 61 0.37 22.84 6.77
N THR A 62 0.72 22.66 5.50
CA THR A 62 0.04 23.37 4.40
C THR A 62 -1.42 22.92 4.32
N LEU A 63 -2.29 23.76 3.73
CA LEU A 63 -3.70 23.41 3.60
C LEU A 63 -3.94 22.08 2.83
N PRO A 64 -3.21 21.77 1.72
CA PRO A 64 -3.33 20.47 1.06
C PRO A 64 -2.90 19.29 1.95
N GLN A 65 -1.86 19.45 2.77
CA GLN A 65 -1.48 18.43 3.75
C GLN A 65 -2.60 18.22 4.77
N LEU A 66 -3.22 19.30 5.26
CA LEU A 66 -4.35 19.20 6.18
C LEU A 66 -5.58 18.54 5.53
N VAL A 67 -5.82 18.74 4.23
CA VAL A 67 -6.87 18.00 3.49
C VAL A 67 -6.62 16.48 3.50
N MET A 68 -5.36 16.06 3.36
CA MET A 68 -5.01 14.64 3.39
C MET A 68 -5.07 14.06 4.81
N HIS A 69 -4.52 14.78 5.79
CA HIS A 69 -4.45 14.32 7.18
C HIS A 69 -5.79 14.41 7.92
N ARG A 70 -6.64 15.35 7.53
CA ARG A 70 -7.86 15.77 8.24
C ARG A 70 -7.56 16.25 9.67
N PHE A 71 -8.56 16.87 10.31
CA PHE A 71 -8.51 17.10 11.75
C PHE A 71 -8.67 15.77 12.48
N ASN A 72 -8.00 15.60 13.62
CA ASN A 72 -8.11 14.36 14.39
C ASN A 72 -9.49 14.27 15.09
N PRO A 73 -9.92 13.09 15.59
CA PRO A 73 -11.23 12.96 16.24
C PRO A 73 -11.45 13.88 17.44
N HIS A 74 -10.40 14.12 18.25
CA HIS A 74 -10.50 15.02 19.40
C HIS A 74 -10.80 16.47 18.97
N ASP A 75 -10.22 16.93 17.87
CA ASP A 75 -10.48 18.26 17.31
C ASP A 75 -11.91 18.39 16.79
N GLN A 76 -12.43 17.30 16.22
CA GLN A 76 -13.79 17.23 15.71
C GLN A 76 -14.84 17.36 16.81
N ASP A 77 -14.54 16.79 17.98
CA ASP A 77 -15.40 16.90 19.17
C ASP A 77 -15.24 18.24 19.91
N ASN A 78 -14.14 18.98 19.67
CA ASN A 78 -13.77 20.19 20.43
C ASN A 78 -13.47 21.38 19.50
N ALA A 79 -14.45 21.74 18.67
CA ALA A 79 -14.33 22.82 17.68
C ALA A 79 -13.92 24.18 18.28
N ASP A 80 -14.39 24.51 19.48
CA ASP A 80 -14.04 25.75 20.18
C ASP A 80 -12.55 25.77 20.56
N THR A 81 -12.05 24.67 21.11
CA THR A 81 -10.62 24.51 21.45
C THR A 81 -9.77 24.51 20.19
N LEU A 82 -10.24 23.88 19.11
CA LEU A 82 -9.57 23.91 17.80
C LEU A 82 -9.45 25.34 17.28
N GLN A 83 -10.51 26.14 17.34
CA GLN A 83 -10.48 27.54 16.90
C GLN A 83 -9.60 28.42 17.80
N MET A 84 -9.57 28.14 19.11
CA MET A 84 -8.76 28.88 20.06
C MET A 84 -7.27 28.58 19.92
N LEU A 85 -6.89 27.32 19.69
CA LEU A 85 -5.49 26.87 19.70
C LEU A 85 -4.90 26.66 18.30
N SER A 86 -5.61 27.07 17.25
CA SER A 86 -5.14 26.95 15.87
C SER A 86 -5.70 28.05 14.97
N GLY A 87 -5.03 28.27 13.85
CA GLY A 87 -5.44 29.24 12.85
C GLY A 87 -4.79 28.99 11.49
N PHE A 88 -5.26 29.73 10.49
CA PHE A 88 -4.69 29.71 9.14
C PHE A 88 -3.88 30.97 8.89
N TYR A 89 -2.67 30.81 8.35
CA TYR A 89 -1.71 31.88 8.15
C TYR A 89 -1.00 31.75 6.81
N ALA A 90 -0.59 32.89 6.25
CA ALA A 90 0.28 32.92 5.06
C ALA A 90 1.77 32.77 5.42
N ALA A 91 2.11 32.94 6.70
CA ALA A 91 3.48 32.78 7.19
C ALA A 91 3.75 31.32 7.61
N GLY A 92 4.97 30.84 7.32
CA GLY A 92 5.44 29.54 7.75
C GLY A 92 5.70 29.43 9.26
N PRO A 93 6.15 28.26 9.75
CA PRO A 93 6.30 27.98 11.19
C PRO A 93 7.37 28.84 11.89
N ASP A 94 8.31 29.42 11.14
CA ASP A 94 9.43 30.22 11.69
C ASP A 94 9.04 31.68 11.98
N ALA A 95 7.77 32.06 11.80
CA ALA A 95 7.33 33.42 12.09
C ALA A 95 7.31 33.69 13.60
N GLU A 96 7.73 34.90 13.99
CA GLU A 96 7.76 35.32 15.40
C GLU A 96 6.35 35.55 16.00
N ALA A 97 5.34 35.74 15.14
CA ALA A 97 4.00 36.09 15.53
C ALA A 97 2.97 35.61 14.51
N PHE A 98 1.83 35.17 15.01
CA PHE A 98 0.67 34.74 14.22
C PHE A 98 -0.55 35.55 14.66
N ASP A 99 -0.86 36.61 13.91
CA ASP A 99 -1.86 37.63 14.26
C ASP A 99 -2.53 38.22 13.01
N GLU A 100 -3.23 39.34 13.15
CA GLU A 100 -3.99 39.97 12.06
C GLU A 100 -3.17 40.31 10.80
N ARG A 101 -1.83 40.35 10.92
CA ARG A 101 -0.92 40.75 9.85
C ARG A 101 -0.65 39.64 8.85
N ASN A 102 -0.75 38.38 9.27
CA ASN A 102 -0.46 37.20 8.45
C ASN A 102 -1.57 36.15 8.47
N GLU A 103 -2.69 36.39 9.14
CA GLU A 103 -3.85 35.50 9.12
C GLU A 103 -4.49 35.39 7.74
N VAL A 104 -4.97 34.19 7.45
CA VAL A 104 -5.91 33.92 6.36
C VAL A 104 -7.28 33.83 7.01
N ARG A 105 -8.22 34.66 6.56
CA ARG A 105 -9.56 34.83 7.15
C ARG A 105 -10.45 33.60 6.93
N MET A 106 -10.15 32.53 7.65
CA MET A 106 -10.82 31.24 7.64
C MET A 106 -10.88 30.72 9.08
N LEU A 107 -12.02 30.17 9.48
CA LEU A 107 -12.16 29.55 10.79
C LEU A 107 -11.88 28.03 10.72
N PRO A 108 -11.07 27.46 11.63
CA PRO A 108 -10.85 26.01 11.69
C PRO A 108 -12.15 25.19 11.73
N ALA A 109 -13.15 25.63 12.50
CA ALA A 109 -14.46 24.97 12.56
C ALA A 109 -15.19 24.94 11.22
N GLN A 110 -15.12 26.01 10.42
CA GLN A 110 -15.74 26.06 9.09
C GLN A 110 -15.01 25.13 8.11
N VAL A 111 -13.68 25.16 8.12
CA VAL A 111 -12.85 24.26 7.28
C VAL A 111 -13.10 22.80 7.66
N MET A 112 -13.29 22.51 8.93
CA MET A 112 -13.66 21.19 9.40
C MET A 112 -14.99 20.75 8.79
N THR A 113 -16.05 21.56 8.87
CA THR A 113 -17.34 21.28 8.22
C THR A 113 -17.20 21.05 6.72
N GLU A 114 -16.38 21.87 6.04
CA GLU A 114 -16.10 21.68 4.61
C GLU A 114 -15.44 20.34 4.33
N PHE A 115 -14.47 19.94 5.17
CA PHE A 115 -13.80 18.66 5.03
C PHE A 115 -14.75 17.48 5.19
N TRP A 116 -15.71 17.55 6.10
CA TRP A 116 -16.76 16.54 6.25
C TRP A 116 -17.63 16.39 4.99
N SER A 117 -17.88 17.48 4.27
CA SER A 117 -18.65 17.44 3.02
C SER A 117 -17.90 16.80 1.84
N VAL A 118 -16.56 16.69 1.94
CA VAL A 118 -15.72 16.20 0.86
C VAL A 118 -15.43 14.72 1.01
N ASP A 119 -16.05 13.91 0.14
CA ASP A 119 -15.70 12.51 -0.04
C ASP A 119 -14.44 12.36 -0.92
N PHE A 120 -13.28 12.56 -0.28
CA PHE A 120 -11.96 12.44 -0.93
C PHE A 120 -11.76 11.02 -1.49
N LYS A 121 -12.18 10.00 -0.75
CA LYS A 121 -11.96 8.59 -1.11
C LYS A 121 -12.69 8.26 -2.41
N SER A 122 -13.99 8.56 -2.49
CA SER A 122 -14.79 8.24 -3.68
C SER A 122 -14.29 8.99 -4.91
N ARG A 123 -14.02 10.30 -4.79
CA ARG A 123 -13.47 11.11 -5.90
C ARG A 123 -12.13 10.55 -6.41
N TYR A 124 -11.24 10.11 -5.51
CA TYR A 124 -9.95 9.54 -5.92
C TYR A 124 -10.13 8.16 -6.56
N GLN A 125 -11.00 7.32 -6.00
CA GLN A 125 -11.34 6.01 -6.57
C GLN A 125 -11.97 6.12 -7.96
N GLU A 126 -12.78 7.14 -8.23
CA GLU A 126 -13.33 7.40 -9.56
C GLU A 126 -12.24 7.76 -10.57
N LYS A 127 -11.29 8.63 -10.19
CA LYS A 127 -10.12 8.94 -11.03
C LYS A 127 -9.28 7.68 -11.30
N LEU A 128 -9.06 6.85 -10.29
CA LEU A 128 -8.33 5.60 -10.44
C LEU A 128 -9.05 4.60 -11.35
N LYS A 129 -10.37 4.47 -11.23
CA LYS A 129 -11.19 3.65 -12.13
C LYS A 129 -11.13 4.14 -13.57
N ALA A 130 -11.22 5.45 -13.78
CA ALA A 130 -11.09 6.05 -15.11
C ALA A 130 -9.71 5.80 -15.71
N PHE A 131 -8.65 5.99 -14.93
CA PHE A 131 -7.28 5.69 -15.36
C PHE A 131 -7.13 4.23 -15.81
N TRP A 132 -7.57 3.27 -15.01
CA TRP A 132 -7.46 1.86 -15.39
C TRP A 132 -8.34 1.50 -16.60
N ARG A 133 -9.54 2.08 -16.73
CA ARG A 133 -10.37 1.90 -17.92
C ARG A 133 -9.64 2.38 -19.18
N ASP A 134 -8.95 3.51 -19.11
CA ASP A 134 -8.40 4.18 -20.28
C ASP A 134 -6.97 3.71 -20.61
N PHE A 135 -6.20 3.22 -19.63
CA PHE A 135 -4.77 2.89 -19.79
C PHE A 135 -4.40 1.44 -19.44
N ALA A 136 -5.32 0.56 -19.04
CA ALA A 136 -4.97 -0.81 -18.65
C ALA A 136 -4.26 -1.61 -19.76
N ASP A 137 -4.69 -1.48 -21.01
CA ASP A 137 -4.08 -2.20 -22.14
C ASP A 137 -2.68 -1.67 -22.48
N ASP A 138 -2.48 -0.35 -22.39
CA ASP A 138 -1.17 0.28 -22.56
C ASP A 138 -0.21 -0.14 -21.44
N PHE A 139 -0.69 -0.14 -20.19
CA PHE A 139 0.07 -0.63 -19.04
C PHE A 139 0.47 -2.09 -19.22
N ARG A 140 -0.46 -2.97 -19.63
CA ARG A 140 -0.17 -4.38 -19.91
C ARG A 140 0.92 -4.52 -20.98
N THR A 141 0.78 -3.80 -22.08
CA THR A 141 1.73 -3.83 -23.21
C THR A 141 3.13 -3.42 -22.74
N MET A 142 3.22 -2.36 -21.94
CA MET A 142 4.48 -1.87 -21.39
C MET A 142 5.08 -2.87 -20.38
N ALA A 143 4.27 -3.44 -19.48
CA ALA A 143 4.71 -4.43 -18.51
C ALA A 143 5.26 -5.70 -19.20
N LYS A 144 4.60 -6.16 -20.27
CA LYS A 144 5.07 -7.29 -21.09
C LYS A 144 6.38 -6.96 -21.81
N ALA A 145 6.50 -5.76 -22.36
CA ALA A 145 7.75 -5.30 -22.97
C ALA A 145 8.90 -5.25 -21.96
N ASN A 146 8.63 -4.73 -20.74
CA ASN A 146 9.62 -4.67 -19.66
C ASN A 146 10.03 -6.08 -19.21
N PHE A 147 9.07 -6.98 -19.02
CA PHE A 147 9.33 -8.38 -18.69
C PHE A 147 10.28 -9.05 -19.68
N ILE A 148 10.04 -8.88 -20.99
CA ILE A 148 10.89 -9.43 -22.04
C ILE A 148 12.27 -8.78 -22.03
N ALA A 149 12.34 -7.45 -21.91
CA ALA A 149 13.60 -6.72 -21.87
C ALA A 149 14.47 -7.17 -20.69
N SER A 150 13.89 -7.23 -19.48
CA SER A 150 14.58 -7.71 -18.28
C SER A 150 15.05 -9.16 -18.41
N ALA A 151 14.32 -10.02 -19.14
CA ALA A 151 14.76 -11.40 -19.36
C ALA A 151 16.04 -11.47 -20.22
N PHE A 152 16.12 -10.62 -21.26
CA PHE A 152 17.33 -10.51 -22.08
C PHE A 152 18.49 -9.85 -21.34
N GLU A 153 18.22 -8.85 -20.49
CA GLU A 153 19.23 -8.20 -19.66
C GLU A 153 19.84 -9.18 -18.65
N ASP A 154 19.00 -9.93 -17.92
CA ASP A 154 19.45 -10.93 -16.94
C ASP A 154 20.19 -12.10 -17.62
N GLN A 155 19.82 -12.47 -18.84
CA GLN A 155 20.56 -13.46 -19.60
C GLN A 155 21.94 -12.96 -20.01
N GLN A 156 22.05 -11.71 -20.49
CA GLN A 156 23.33 -11.09 -20.84
C GLN A 156 24.24 -10.90 -19.62
N ALA A 157 23.65 -10.62 -18.46
CA ALA A 157 24.37 -10.53 -17.18
C ALA A 157 24.77 -11.89 -16.60
N GLY A 158 24.27 -13.00 -17.16
CA GLY A 158 24.53 -14.37 -16.70
C GLY A 158 23.71 -14.81 -15.48
N TRP A 159 22.66 -14.07 -15.13
CA TRP A 159 21.71 -14.43 -14.06
C TRP A 159 20.61 -15.37 -14.53
N LEU A 160 20.33 -15.40 -15.84
CA LEU A 160 19.35 -16.28 -16.46
C LEU A 160 20.03 -17.18 -17.49
N SER A 161 19.79 -18.49 -17.42
CA SER A 161 20.30 -19.42 -18.43
C SER A 161 19.54 -19.28 -19.76
N GLU A 162 20.12 -19.75 -20.87
CA GLU A 162 19.43 -19.73 -22.17
C GLU A 162 18.14 -20.60 -22.18
N GLU A 163 18.14 -21.69 -21.42
CA GLU A 163 16.97 -22.55 -21.24
C GLU A 163 15.87 -21.83 -20.43
N ASP A 164 16.25 -21.13 -19.37
CA ASP A 164 15.34 -20.33 -18.57
C ASP A 164 14.76 -19.16 -19.37
N LEU A 165 15.59 -18.47 -20.17
CA LEU A 165 15.15 -17.41 -21.08
C LEU A 165 14.08 -17.93 -22.05
N ARG A 166 14.33 -19.09 -22.67
CA ARG A 166 13.38 -19.73 -23.59
C ARG A 166 12.03 -20.01 -22.90
N SER A 167 12.08 -20.50 -21.66
CA SER A 167 10.90 -20.80 -20.86
C SER A 167 10.12 -19.52 -20.48
N VAL A 168 10.84 -18.46 -20.11
CA VAL A 168 10.29 -17.14 -19.77
C VAL A 168 9.60 -16.50 -20.98
N LEU A 169 10.23 -16.52 -22.16
CA LEU A 169 9.66 -15.96 -23.39
C LEU A 169 8.39 -16.73 -23.83
N ARG A 170 8.42 -18.07 -23.76
CA ARG A 170 7.24 -18.90 -24.04
C ARG A 170 6.11 -18.68 -23.04
N ALA A 171 6.42 -18.44 -21.77
CA ALA A 171 5.40 -18.07 -20.78
C ALA A 171 4.69 -16.75 -21.15
N ALA A 172 5.39 -15.84 -21.82
CA ALA A 172 4.82 -14.59 -22.36
C ALA A 172 4.26 -14.70 -23.80
N ASN A 173 4.18 -15.91 -24.36
CA ASN A 173 3.77 -16.17 -25.75
C ASN A 173 4.62 -15.43 -26.79
N VAL A 174 5.93 -15.38 -26.56
CA VAL A 174 6.92 -14.83 -27.49
C VAL A 174 7.84 -15.94 -27.95
N GLU A 175 7.98 -16.09 -29.26
CA GLU A 175 8.92 -17.05 -29.83
C GLU A 175 10.36 -16.55 -29.64
N PRO A 176 11.27 -17.35 -29.05
CA PRO A 176 12.65 -16.95 -28.76
C PRO A 176 13.49 -16.52 -29.97
N SER A 177 13.08 -16.91 -31.19
CA SER A 177 13.81 -16.67 -32.43
C SER A 177 13.51 -15.32 -33.08
N GLU A 178 12.51 -14.58 -32.61
CA GLU A 178 12.04 -13.36 -33.27
C GLU A 178 11.98 -12.18 -32.29
N ALA A 179 12.36 -10.99 -32.76
CA ALA A 179 12.11 -9.77 -32.00
C ALA A 179 10.59 -9.54 -31.87
N PRO A 180 10.07 -9.29 -30.66
CA PRO A 180 8.63 -9.20 -30.45
C PRO A 180 8.06 -7.99 -31.21
N SER A 181 7.09 -8.26 -32.10
CA SER A 181 6.38 -7.19 -32.79
C SER A 181 5.47 -6.41 -31.83
N ARG A 182 5.12 -5.16 -32.17
CA ARG A 182 4.12 -4.39 -31.40
C ARG A 182 2.78 -5.13 -31.27
N GLN A 183 2.41 -5.92 -32.28
CA GLN A 183 1.20 -6.72 -32.25
C GLN A 183 1.30 -7.88 -31.25
N THR A 184 2.47 -8.53 -31.17
CA THR A 184 2.76 -9.59 -30.21
C THR A 184 2.67 -9.07 -28.77
N LEU A 185 3.18 -7.87 -28.50
CA LEU A 185 3.11 -7.25 -27.18
C LEU A 185 1.68 -6.86 -26.76
N ARG A 186 0.82 -6.53 -27.73
CA ARG A 186 -0.57 -6.13 -27.47
C ARG A 186 -1.52 -7.31 -27.32
N THR A 187 -1.25 -8.40 -28.04
CA THR A 187 -2.06 -9.61 -28.02
C THR A 187 -2.08 -10.19 -26.62
N SER A 188 -3.30 -10.35 -26.08
CA SER A 188 -3.54 -11.11 -24.87
C SER A 188 -3.83 -12.56 -25.25
N ALA A 189 -3.01 -13.48 -24.77
CA ALA A 189 -3.18 -14.91 -25.02
C ALA A 189 -2.81 -15.70 -23.76
N PRO A 190 -3.58 -16.74 -23.38
CA PRO A 190 -3.25 -17.56 -22.22
C PRO A 190 -1.83 -18.10 -22.35
N ALA A 191 -1.12 -18.18 -21.22
CA ALA A 191 0.23 -18.75 -21.16
C ALA A 191 0.27 -20.11 -21.89
N SER A 192 1.34 -20.33 -22.66
CA SER A 192 1.56 -21.59 -23.38
C SER A 192 1.37 -22.82 -22.48
N ALA A 193 0.89 -23.94 -23.05
CA ALA A 193 0.58 -25.15 -22.28
C ALA A 193 1.79 -25.71 -21.50
N ASP A 194 3.00 -25.35 -21.92
CA ASP A 194 4.27 -25.84 -21.41
C ASP A 194 4.77 -25.07 -20.17
N ALA A 195 4.13 -23.94 -19.81
CA ALA A 195 4.50 -23.14 -18.64
C ALA A 195 3.27 -22.68 -17.86
N LYS A 196 3.30 -22.86 -16.53
CA LYS A 196 2.24 -22.36 -15.63
C LYS A 196 2.71 -21.09 -14.95
N VAL A 197 1.97 -20.00 -15.16
CA VAL A 197 2.24 -18.71 -14.52
C VAL A 197 1.26 -18.51 -13.36
N TRP A 198 1.81 -18.12 -12.22
CA TRP A 198 1.10 -17.91 -10.97
C TRP A 198 1.42 -16.52 -10.41
N THR A 199 0.47 -15.95 -9.68
CA THR A 199 0.80 -14.90 -8.72
C THR A 199 1.69 -15.51 -7.65
N PHE A 200 2.70 -14.77 -7.21
CA PHE A 200 3.52 -15.22 -6.09
C PHE A 200 2.74 -15.02 -4.80
N ASP A 201 2.61 -16.06 -3.97
CA ASP A 201 1.95 -15.97 -2.68
C ASP A 201 2.89 -16.42 -1.55
N VAL A 202 2.74 -15.79 -0.39
CA VAL A 202 3.45 -16.16 0.84
C VAL A 202 2.41 -16.27 1.95
N ILE A 203 2.15 -17.50 2.42
CA ILE A 203 1.18 -17.79 3.50
C ILE A 203 -0.21 -17.23 3.14
N GLY A 204 -0.61 -17.33 1.87
CA GLY A 204 -1.91 -16.85 1.39
C GLY A 204 -2.01 -15.34 1.16
N TYR A 205 -0.93 -14.58 1.31
CA TYR A 205 -0.83 -13.20 0.83
C TYR A 205 -0.24 -13.19 -0.58
N GLU A 206 -1.07 -12.84 -1.57
CA GLU A 206 -0.65 -12.72 -2.96
C GLU A 206 0.09 -11.39 -3.19
N ALA A 207 1.19 -11.46 -3.93
CA ALA A 207 1.93 -10.31 -4.41
C ALA A 207 1.16 -9.59 -5.52
N SER A 208 1.25 -8.25 -5.53
CA SER A 208 0.59 -7.42 -6.54
C SER A 208 1.27 -7.40 -7.91
N ASP A 209 2.55 -7.76 -7.98
CA ASP A 209 3.40 -7.53 -9.16
C ASP A 209 4.45 -8.62 -9.41
N VAL A 210 4.62 -9.55 -8.46
CA VAL A 210 5.59 -10.65 -8.55
C VAL A 210 4.93 -11.88 -9.18
N LEU A 211 5.58 -12.43 -10.20
CA LEU A 211 5.11 -13.63 -10.91
C LEU A 211 6.00 -14.83 -10.61
N ARG A 212 5.38 -16.01 -10.51
CA ARG A 212 6.07 -17.30 -10.45
C ARG A 212 5.73 -18.12 -11.69
N ILE A 213 6.75 -18.47 -12.45
CA ILE A 213 6.66 -19.30 -13.65
C ILE A 213 7.17 -20.70 -13.27
N VAL A 214 6.37 -21.71 -13.58
CA VAL A 214 6.73 -23.12 -13.36
C VAL A 214 6.79 -23.82 -14.69
N THR A 215 7.97 -24.32 -15.05
CA THR A 215 8.17 -25.08 -16.30
C THR A 215 7.63 -26.50 -16.16
N ALA A 216 7.48 -27.23 -17.28
CA ALA A 216 7.02 -28.61 -17.29
C ALA A 216 7.93 -29.55 -16.48
N GLU A 217 9.22 -29.23 -16.39
CA GLU A 217 10.26 -29.98 -15.66
C GLU A 217 10.24 -29.70 -14.15
N GLY A 218 9.37 -28.78 -13.68
CA GLY A 218 9.23 -28.44 -12.26
C GLY A 218 10.16 -27.31 -11.79
N ARG A 219 10.95 -26.72 -12.70
CA ARG A 219 11.80 -25.56 -12.42
C ARG A 219 10.95 -24.34 -12.07
N GLN A 220 11.40 -23.55 -11.10
CA GLN A 220 10.68 -22.37 -10.60
C GLN A 220 11.45 -21.11 -11.01
N ILE A 221 10.79 -20.18 -11.70
CA ILE A 221 11.38 -18.90 -12.09
C ILE A 221 10.52 -17.78 -11.49
N LEU A 222 11.12 -16.96 -10.63
CA LEU A 222 10.47 -15.80 -10.02
C LEU A 222 10.82 -14.54 -10.80
N TYR A 223 9.83 -13.73 -11.15
CA TYR A 223 10.00 -12.42 -11.75
C TYR A 223 9.61 -11.33 -10.75
N THR A 224 10.55 -10.44 -10.46
CA THR A 224 10.43 -9.32 -9.52
C THR A 224 10.68 -8.02 -10.30
N PRO A 225 9.62 -7.32 -10.77
CA PRO A 225 9.79 -6.14 -11.61
C PRO A 225 10.53 -5.02 -10.89
N GLY A 226 11.42 -4.33 -11.60
CA GLY A 226 12.14 -3.14 -11.09
C GLY A 226 13.38 -3.43 -10.24
N GLU A 227 13.67 -4.70 -9.93
CA GLU A 227 14.94 -5.10 -9.33
C GLU A 227 16.06 -5.09 -10.38
N VAL A 228 17.31 -4.94 -9.92
CA VAL A 228 18.49 -5.02 -10.79
C VAL A 228 18.59 -6.41 -11.43
N GLN A 229 18.41 -7.47 -10.64
CA GLN A 229 18.20 -8.83 -11.13
C GLN A 229 16.70 -9.11 -11.06
N ALA A 230 16.02 -9.09 -12.20
CA ALA A 230 14.56 -9.25 -12.25
C ALA A 230 14.12 -10.71 -12.10
N PHE A 231 14.94 -11.67 -12.57
CA PHE A 231 14.63 -13.09 -12.62
C PHE A 231 15.52 -13.90 -11.67
N HIS A 232 14.87 -14.77 -10.91
CA HIS A 232 15.53 -15.76 -10.05
C HIS A 232 15.04 -17.17 -10.40
N ALA A 233 15.94 -18.00 -10.90
CA ALA A 233 15.65 -19.39 -11.26
C ALA A 233 16.09 -20.36 -10.17
N PHE A 234 15.24 -21.34 -9.87
CA PHE A 234 15.44 -22.39 -8.87
C PHE A 234 15.08 -23.74 -9.47
N ALA A 235 15.85 -24.78 -9.15
CA ALA A 235 15.58 -26.12 -9.66
C ALA A 235 14.30 -26.70 -9.05
N THR A 236 14.02 -26.41 -7.77
CA THR A 236 12.88 -26.96 -7.05
C THR A 236 12.13 -25.92 -6.20
N PRO A 237 10.87 -26.19 -5.81
CA PRO A 237 10.14 -25.34 -4.87
C PRO A 237 10.84 -25.16 -3.52
N GLU A 238 11.58 -26.17 -3.06
CA GLU A 238 12.32 -26.13 -1.79
C GLU A 238 13.49 -25.14 -1.85
N GLU A 239 14.19 -25.06 -3.00
CA GLU A 239 15.24 -24.06 -3.22
C GLU A 239 14.68 -22.64 -3.22
N LEU A 240 13.55 -22.41 -3.90
CA LEU A 240 12.84 -21.13 -3.86
C LEU A 240 12.47 -20.76 -2.42
N HIS A 241 11.94 -21.72 -1.64
CA HIS A 241 11.58 -21.49 -0.25
C HIS A 241 12.80 -21.15 0.63
N GLY A 242 13.89 -21.90 0.48
CA GLY A 242 15.14 -21.63 1.19
C GLY A 242 15.72 -20.25 0.84
N TRP A 243 15.67 -19.88 -0.44
CA TRP A 243 16.09 -18.57 -0.90
C TRP A 243 15.21 -17.46 -0.29
N LEU A 244 13.88 -17.62 -0.26
CA LEU A 244 12.97 -16.64 0.34
C LEU A 244 13.29 -16.39 1.83
N LEU A 245 13.56 -17.46 2.58
CA LEU A 245 13.98 -17.35 3.99
C LEU A 245 15.33 -16.63 4.14
N SER A 246 16.25 -16.84 3.20
CA SER A 246 17.54 -16.14 3.19
C SER A 246 17.40 -14.64 2.92
N GLN A 247 16.46 -14.24 2.06
CA GLN A 247 16.19 -12.82 1.77
C GLN A 247 15.61 -12.09 2.99
N ASN A 248 14.73 -12.74 3.76
CA ASN A 248 14.11 -12.16 4.96
C ASN A 248 15.09 -11.97 6.14
N ASN A 249 16.23 -12.66 6.12
CA ASN A 249 17.28 -12.53 7.14
C ASN A 249 18.30 -11.42 6.84
N ARG A 250 18.16 -10.66 5.74
CA ARG A 250 19.03 -9.51 5.46
C ARG A 250 18.56 -8.26 6.21
N PRO A 251 19.41 -7.60 7.01
CA PRO A 251 19.01 -6.44 7.82
C PRO A 251 18.51 -5.26 6.97
N GLU A 252 19.02 -5.11 5.74
CA GLU A 252 18.63 -4.06 4.79
C GLU A 252 17.21 -4.23 4.23
N ARG A 253 16.68 -5.47 4.17
CA ARG A 253 15.31 -5.77 3.70
C ARG A 253 14.28 -5.83 4.83
N GLN A 254 14.66 -5.58 6.08
CA GLN A 254 13.71 -5.46 7.20
C GLN A 254 13.00 -4.10 7.23
N ALA A 255 13.56 -3.07 6.56
CA ALA A 255 12.99 -1.72 6.47
C ALA A 255 12.18 -1.50 5.17
N VAL A 256 12.38 -2.34 4.15
CA VAL A 256 11.62 -2.33 2.89
C VAL A 256 10.92 -3.69 2.78
N PRO A 257 9.60 -3.77 3.10
CA PRO A 257 8.83 -4.98 2.81
C PRO A 257 9.01 -5.36 1.34
N TRP A 258 9.03 -6.65 1.04
CA TRP A 258 9.16 -7.16 -0.32
C TRP A 258 8.30 -6.34 -1.30
N PRO A 259 8.82 -5.89 -2.46
CA PRO A 259 8.01 -5.18 -3.45
C PRO A 259 6.76 -6.02 -3.76
N GLY A 260 5.58 -5.47 -3.44
CA GLY A 260 4.30 -6.14 -3.65
C GLY A 260 3.79 -7.07 -2.54
N CYS A 261 4.56 -7.35 -1.48
CA CYS A 261 4.05 -8.04 -0.30
C CYS A 261 4.40 -7.24 0.97
N ALA A 262 3.39 -6.59 1.56
CA ALA A 262 3.48 -6.06 2.93
C ALA A 262 3.51 -7.22 3.94
N LEU A 263 4.61 -7.97 4.01
CA LEU A 263 4.83 -9.00 5.01
C LEU A 263 5.45 -8.38 6.26
N HIS A 264 4.64 -8.21 7.31
CA HIS A 264 5.13 -7.99 8.66
C HIS A 264 5.50 -9.35 9.29
N LEU A 265 6.60 -9.96 8.85
CA LEU A 265 7.11 -11.22 9.44
C LEU A 265 8.07 -10.94 10.61
N MET A 266 7.57 -10.26 11.64
CA MET A 266 8.15 -10.33 12.99
C MET A 266 7.26 -11.25 13.83
N GLY A 267 7.65 -12.50 14.06
CA GLY A 267 6.88 -13.34 14.98
C GLY A 267 7.14 -14.84 15.03
N ILE A 268 8.03 -15.40 14.20
CA ILE A 268 8.36 -16.84 14.29
C ILE A 268 9.85 -17.04 14.59
N ARG A 269 10.30 -16.54 15.74
CA ARG A 269 11.44 -17.10 16.47
C ARG A 269 11.12 -17.07 17.97
N SER A 270 11.34 -18.23 18.61
CA SER A 270 11.16 -18.56 20.04
C SER A 270 9.85 -19.20 20.46
N SER A 271 9.65 -20.46 20.07
CA SER A 271 8.86 -21.42 20.88
C SER A 271 9.36 -22.86 20.72
N ARG A 272 10.69 -23.06 20.74
CA ARG A 272 11.30 -24.40 20.92
C ARG A 272 12.65 -24.30 21.63
N SER A 273 12.61 -23.92 22.90
CA SER A 273 13.59 -24.28 23.92
C SER A 273 13.06 -23.79 25.27
N ASP A 274 13.22 -24.61 26.31
CA ASP A 274 12.85 -24.39 27.72
C ASP A 274 11.44 -24.82 28.15
N GLN A 275 11.20 -26.13 28.08
CA GLN A 275 10.47 -26.83 29.15
C GLN A 275 11.48 -27.42 30.12
N SER A 276 11.72 -26.75 31.26
CA SER A 276 12.10 -27.44 32.50
C SER A 276 11.92 -26.56 33.73
N THR A 277 11.08 -27.05 34.64
CA THR A 277 11.09 -26.82 36.10
C THR A 277 10.66 -25.45 36.65
N GLN A 278 9.47 -25.38 37.28
CA GLN A 278 9.35 -25.22 38.75
C GLN A 278 7.88 -25.15 39.25
N SER A 279 7.52 -26.18 40.01
CA SER A 279 6.78 -26.23 41.29
C SER A 279 5.75 -25.15 41.71
N ALA A 280 4.52 -25.61 42.01
CA ALA A 280 3.51 -24.93 42.83
C ALA A 280 3.74 -25.16 44.35
N PRO A 281 3.12 -24.36 45.25
CA PRO A 281 2.02 -24.90 46.08
C PRO A 281 0.88 -23.89 46.42
N VAL A 282 -0.41 -24.28 46.34
CA VAL A 282 -1.38 -24.72 47.38
C VAL A 282 -2.06 -23.61 48.23
N GLY A 283 -3.40 -23.53 48.15
CA GLY A 283 -4.28 -22.86 49.14
C GLY A 283 -5.77 -22.79 48.70
N ARG A 284 -6.65 -23.57 49.34
CA ARG A 284 -8.09 -23.91 49.09
C ARG A 284 -9.11 -22.82 49.57
N PRO A 285 -10.45 -23.07 49.65
CA PRO A 285 -11.47 -23.47 48.65
C PRO A 285 -12.77 -22.60 48.75
N VAL A 286 -13.78 -22.77 47.86
CA VAL A 286 -15.25 -22.93 48.13
C VAL A 286 -15.97 -23.23 46.78
N GLN A 287 -16.88 -24.20 46.78
CA GLN A 287 -17.76 -24.72 45.70
C GLN A 287 -19.24 -24.46 46.07
N PRO A 288 -20.28 -24.91 45.33
CA PRO A 288 -20.49 -25.09 43.87
C PRO A 288 -21.89 -24.56 43.40
N PHE A 289 -22.19 -24.52 42.09
CA PHE A 289 -23.56 -24.83 41.62
C PHE A 289 -23.60 -25.34 40.15
N ALA A 290 -24.42 -26.38 39.96
CA ALA A 290 -24.88 -27.20 38.82
C ALA A 290 -24.55 -26.77 37.37
N ARG A 291 -24.04 -27.60 36.43
CA ARG A 291 -24.41 -28.93 35.83
C ARG A 291 -25.21 -28.82 34.50
N ARG A 292 -24.76 -29.65 33.53
CA ARG A 292 -25.28 -30.09 32.20
C ARG A 292 -24.80 -29.28 30.99
N ASP A 293 -24.41 -29.85 29.85
CA ASP A 293 -24.19 -31.24 29.38
C ASP A 293 -23.25 -31.14 28.15
N PRO A 294 -22.31 -32.08 27.90
CA PRO A 294 -21.42 -32.04 26.75
C PRO A 294 -21.99 -32.87 25.60
N SER A 295 -22.22 -32.24 24.45
CA SER A 295 -22.42 -32.96 23.19
C SER A 295 -21.74 -32.20 22.06
N SER A 296 -21.05 -32.98 21.23
CA SER A 296 -20.38 -32.64 19.97
C SER A 296 -19.30 -31.56 20.05
N ASP A 297 -18.04 -31.98 20.18
CA ASP A 297 -16.95 -31.47 19.34
C ASP A 297 -15.74 -32.41 19.39
N VAL A 298 -15.84 -33.49 18.61
CA VAL A 298 -14.70 -34.34 18.25
C VAL A 298 -14.15 -33.81 16.92
N CYS A 299 -13.27 -32.82 16.97
CA CYS A 299 -12.37 -32.54 15.85
C CYS A 299 -11.00 -33.16 16.15
N ARG A 300 -10.88 -34.46 15.83
CA ARG A 300 -9.57 -35.14 15.73
C ARG A 300 -8.73 -34.42 14.68
N ARG A 301 -7.65 -33.79 15.09
CA ARG A 301 -6.55 -33.41 14.20
C ARG A 301 -5.95 -34.68 13.58
N ARG A 302 -6.08 -34.82 12.26
CA ARG A 302 -5.19 -35.70 11.46
C ARG A 302 -3.98 -34.86 11.02
N PRO A 303 -2.74 -35.29 11.31
CA PRO A 303 -1.57 -34.73 10.67
C PRO A 303 -1.39 -35.35 9.28
N GLY A 304 -1.08 -34.51 8.28
CA GLY A 304 -0.70 -34.94 6.93
C GLY A 304 -1.84 -34.98 5.92
N ALA A 305 -2.10 -33.84 5.25
CA ALA A 305 -2.69 -33.80 3.91
C ALA A 305 -2.55 -32.39 3.29
N ALA A 306 -1.78 -32.34 2.21
CA ALA A 306 -1.93 -31.50 1.01
C ALA A 306 -2.07 -29.97 1.17
N PHE A 307 -0.96 -29.30 0.90
CA PHE A 307 -0.83 -27.93 0.40
C PHE A 307 -1.43 -27.83 -1.02
N GLN A 308 -2.76 -27.92 -1.16
CA GLN A 308 -3.45 -27.65 -2.42
C GLN A 308 -4.82 -27.04 -2.15
N ARG A 309 -4.87 -25.71 -2.01
CA ARG A 309 -6.04 -24.94 -2.45
C ARG A 309 -5.74 -24.44 -3.85
N ARG A 310 -6.66 -24.60 -4.80
CA ARG A 310 -6.50 -24.12 -6.20
C ARG A 310 -6.55 -22.58 -6.25
N PRO A 311 -5.50 -21.88 -6.71
CA PRO A 311 -5.67 -20.60 -7.38
C PRO A 311 -5.83 -20.85 -8.89
N ALA A 312 -6.43 -19.90 -9.61
CA ALA A 312 -6.61 -20.02 -11.06
C ALA A 312 -5.25 -19.86 -11.77
N GLN A 313 -5.03 -20.63 -12.85
CA GLN A 313 -3.90 -20.39 -13.75
C GLN A 313 -3.97 -18.93 -14.23
N THR A 314 -2.89 -18.19 -14.02
CA THR A 314 -2.81 -16.76 -14.34
C THR A 314 -1.98 -16.60 -15.61
N ASP A 315 -2.26 -15.54 -16.36
CA ASP A 315 -1.57 -15.21 -17.60
C ASP A 315 -0.50 -14.14 -17.32
N VAL A 316 0.60 -14.12 -18.06
CA VAL A 316 1.54 -12.96 -18.01
C VAL A 316 0.80 -11.68 -18.41
N ASP A 317 -0.21 -11.80 -19.27
CA ASP A 317 -1.09 -10.71 -19.67
C ASP A 317 -2.06 -10.27 -18.57
N ARG A 318 -2.13 -11.00 -17.44
CA ARG A 318 -2.82 -10.56 -16.22
C ARG A 318 -1.97 -9.69 -15.31
N LEU A 319 -0.76 -9.25 -15.67
CA LEU A 319 -0.03 -8.24 -14.88
C LEU A 319 -0.89 -6.98 -14.59
N SER A 320 -1.78 -6.58 -15.50
CA SER A 320 -2.79 -5.53 -15.23
C SER A 320 -3.92 -5.98 -14.29
N ALA A 321 -4.26 -7.28 -14.28
CA ALA A 321 -5.27 -7.88 -13.41
C ALA A 321 -4.76 -8.36 -12.03
N VAL A 322 -3.45 -8.52 -11.84
CA VAL A 322 -2.78 -8.83 -10.56
C VAL A 322 -2.54 -7.55 -9.75
N VAL A 323 -2.51 -6.39 -10.40
CA VAL A 323 -2.57 -5.06 -9.76
C VAL A 323 -4.01 -4.68 -9.35
N LEU A 324 -5.03 -5.30 -9.95
CA LEU A 324 -6.46 -5.03 -9.69
C LEU A 324 -7.06 -5.60 -8.38
N PRO A 325 -6.56 -6.64 -7.67
CA PRO A 325 -7.23 -7.15 -6.47
C PRO A 325 -6.86 -6.42 -5.18
N ALA A 326 -5.82 -5.58 -5.16
CA ALA A 326 -5.35 -4.89 -3.96
C ALA A 326 -6.40 -3.95 -3.31
N PHE A 327 -7.56 -3.74 -3.95
CA PHE A 327 -8.65 -2.92 -3.43
C PHE A 327 -10.01 -3.63 -3.31
N ARG A 328 -10.08 -4.96 -3.44
CA ARG A 328 -11.35 -5.71 -3.29
C ARG A 328 -11.68 -6.18 -1.87
N CYS A 329 -10.89 -5.83 -0.86
CA CYS A 329 -11.18 -6.13 0.55
C CYS A 329 -11.49 -4.86 1.37
N ALA A 330 -12.63 -4.22 1.10
CA ALA A 330 -13.33 -3.34 2.05
C ALA A 330 -14.71 -2.98 1.46
N GLY A 331 -15.61 -3.94 1.44
CA GLY A 331 -16.97 -3.78 0.90
C GLY A 331 -17.70 -5.12 0.93
N GLY A 332 -17.91 -5.63 2.14
CA GLY A 332 -18.92 -6.64 2.43
C GLY A 332 -19.97 -5.96 3.32
N ASP A 333 -21.24 -6.17 2.96
CA ASP A 333 -22.44 -5.62 3.60
C ASP A 333 -22.48 -5.73 5.13
#